data_AF-A0ABC8A6B3-F1
#
_entry.id   AF-A0ABC8A6B3-F1
#
_cell.length_a   1.000
_cell.length_b   1.000
_cell.length_c   1.000
_cell.angle_alpha   90.00
_cell.angle_beta   90.00
_cell.angle_gamma   90.00
#
_symmetry.space_group_name_H-M   'P 1'
#
loop_
_entity.id
_entity.type
_entity.pdbx_description
1 polymer ?
#
loop_
_entity_poly.entity_id
_entity_poly.type
_entity_poly.pdbx_seq_one_letter_code
_entity_poly.pdbx_strand_id
1 'polypeptide(L)'
;MDKIHLPKEIYERLDLKENEEIEIVDLAADSFTIRKINARKSDKAPKWFIIPTIISAFIFIIFAFVLKHPHVIALSGNESLATAVITIANAIGMLTFISAYFSRRKEFYKQMTKRSYWRTFATVTLSVLLIVILASMGLFWFLGQIFYGVSFGLFTSTLIFTIFSGIINYVMIFVVDTFSINMMVTMLLVVSIGGFVSSMATNGNQYWWQRNFSLLGTQASRSSWQFNLTLIVSAALFAALIDYIFVSLRQKVGSHYRQNILQVLLTLCAISIALVGLIPNDPGWMHIAHDIVAQLIVLFMAISILGIRWFLPNADPNLYRMSYFIVGLILISYVLWHPIHYLTLTAFEILSFSLSFAWLLLLVNTLINMLWNTKKIYKVSLNSIEEKSEK
;
A
#
# COMPACT_ATOMS: atom_id res chain seq x y z
N MET A 1 -18.75 25.10 -34.01
CA MET A 1 -18.19 24.47 -32.80
C MET A 1 -17.75 25.58 -31.87
N ASP A 2 -18.34 25.62 -30.67
CA ASP A 2 -17.95 26.59 -29.66
C ASP A 2 -16.51 26.33 -29.21
N LYS A 3 -15.68 27.38 -29.23
CA LYS A 3 -14.27 27.28 -28.86
C LYS A 3 -14.11 27.69 -27.39
N ILE A 4 -13.58 26.78 -26.58
CA ILE A 4 -13.25 27.05 -25.18
C ILE A 4 -11.78 27.46 -25.13
N HIS A 5 -11.52 28.72 -24.73
CA HIS A 5 -10.16 29.21 -24.52
C HIS A 5 -9.66 28.82 -23.13
N LEU A 6 -8.79 27.81 -23.08
CA LEU A 6 -8.14 27.40 -21.84
C LEU A 6 -6.86 28.20 -21.59
N PRO A 7 -6.53 28.54 -20.34
CA PRO A 7 -5.22 29.07 -19.98
C PRO A 7 -4.08 28.16 -20.46
N LYS A 8 -2.94 28.74 -20.87
CA LYS A 8 -1.76 28.01 -21.35
C LYS A 8 -1.33 26.87 -20.43
N GLU A 9 -1.39 27.08 -19.12
CA GLU A 9 -1.06 26.05 -18.12
C GLU A 9 -1.93 24.78 -18.24
N ILE A 10 -3.22 24.91 -18.55
CA ILE A 10 -4.12 23.76 -18.73
C ILE A 10 -3.83 23.08 -20.07
N TYR A 11 -3.49 23.87 -21.10
CA TYR A 11 -3.09 23.40 -22.41
C TYR A 11 -1.85 22.49 -22.35
N GLU A 12 -0.81 22.96 -21.67
CA GLU A 12 0.44 22.22 -21.46
C GLU A 12 0.22 20.99 -20.58
N ARG A 13 -0.60 21.11 -19.52
CA ARG A 13 -0.86 20.00 -18.59
C ARG A 13 -1.61 18.84 -19.24
N LEU A 14 -2.52 19.14 -20.15
CA LEU A 14 -3.29 18.14 -20.91
C LEU A 14 -2.56 17.69 -22.19
N ASP A 15 -1.38 18.25 -22.49
CA ASP A 15 -0.61 17.97 -23.71
C ASP A 15 -1.49 18.10 -24.97
N LEU A 16 -2.23 19.22 -25.05
CA LEU A 16 -3.14 19.53 -26.15
C LEU A 16 -2.37 20.21 -27.29
N LYS A 17 -2.72 19.88 -28.53
CA LYS A 17 -2.30 20.61 -29.74
C LYS A 17 -3.35 21.65 -30.13
N GLU A 18 -2.98 22.67 -30.89
CA GLU A 18 -3.95 23.65 -31.42
C GLU A 18 -5.10 22.95 -32.17
N ASN A 19 -6.34 23.36 -31.87
CA ASN A 19 -7.58 22.78 -32.40
C ASN A 19 -7.82 21.28 -32.07
N GLU A 20 -7.18 20.73 -31.04
CA GLU A 20 -7.48 19.38 -30.56
C GLU A 20 -8.75 19.39 -29.69
N GLU A 21 -9.68 18.49 -29.97
CA GLU A 21 -10.95 18.41 -29.24
C GLU A 21 -10.77 17.84 -27.82
N ILE A 22 -11.54 18.41 -26.88
CA ILE A 22 -11.56 18.02 -25.46
C ILE A 22 -12.94 17.50 -25.08
N GLU A 23 -12.97 16.52 -24.19
CA GLU A 23 -14.20 15.95 -23.61
C GLU A 23 -14.46 16.63 -22.26
N ILE A 24 -15.69 17.13 -22.08
CA ILE A 24 -16.18 17.62 -20.78
C ILE A 24 -17.13 16.55 -20.25
N VAL A 25 -16.76 15.95 -19.13
CA VAL A 25 -17.54 14.88 -18.49
C VAL A 25 -18.16 15.39 -17.19
N ASP A 26 -19.47 15.29 -17.09
CA ASP A 26 -20.26 15.61 -15.90
C ASP A 26 -19.93 14.60 -14.79
N LEU A 27 -19.57 15.12 -13.62
CA LEU A 27 -19.29 14.30 -12.43
C LEU A 27 -20.39 14.41 -11.37
N ALA A 28 -21.03 15.58 -11.27
CA ALA A 28 -22.13 15.89 -10.36
C ALA A 28 -22.84 17.16 -10.84
N ALA A 29 -23.96 17.53 -10.20
CA ALA A 29 -24.77 18.71 -10.58
C ALA A 29 -23.96 20.01 -10.78
N ASP A 30 -22.88 20.20 -10.02
CA ASP A 30 -22.06 21.43 -10.04
C ASP A 30 -20.60 21.20 -10.44
N SER A 31 -20.25 20.04 -11.04
CA SER A 31 -18.85 19.74 -11.35
C SER A 31 -18.64 18.97 -12.65
N PHE A 32 -17.66 19.43 -13.42
CA PHE A 32 -17.26 18.86 -14.71
C PHE A 32 -15.75 18.61 -14.71
N THR A 33 -15.29 17.54 -15.38
CA THR A 33 -13.85 17.35 -15.66
C THR A 33 -13.56 17.49 -17.14
N ILE A 34 -12.51 18.25 -17.45
CA ILE A 34 -11.98 18.39 -18.80
C ILE A 34 -10.92 17.31 -19.02
N ARG A 35 -11.07 16.50 -20.07
CA ARG A 35 -10.16 15.42 -20.43
C ARG A 35 -9.87 15.46 -21.94
N LYS A 36 -8.74 14.90 -22.35
CA LYS A 36 -8.42 14.71 -23.77
C LYS A 36 -9.21 13.52 -24.31
N ILE A 37 -9.86 13.65 -25.48
CA ILE A 37 -10.77 12.62 -26.06
C ILE A 37 -10.12 11.23 -26.16
N ASN A 38 -8.82 11.17 -26.48
CA ASN A 38 -8.08 9.92 -26.60
C ASN A 38 -7.28 9.53 -25.35
N ALA A 39 -7.54 10.15 -24.19
CA ALA A 39 -6.96 9.73 -22.91
C ALA A 39 -7.64 8.46 -22.36
N ARG A 40 -7.90 7.47 -23.23
CA ARG A 40 -8.22 6.13 -22.74
C ARG A 40 -7.01 5.66 -21.95
N LYS A 41 -7.18 5.52 -20.63
CA LYS A 41 -6.29 4.68 -19.83
C LYS A 41 -6.15 3.39 -20.62
N SER A 42 -4.92 3.06 -20.98
CA SER A 42 -4.61 1.86 -21.74
C SER A 42 -5.09 0.65 -20.94
N ASP A 43 -6.31 0.17 -21.19
CA ASP A 43 -6.87 -1.06 -20.60
C ASP A 43 -6.11 -2.26 -21.17
N LYS A 44 -4.88 -2.46 -20.66
CA LYS A 44 -4.02 -3.59 -21.00
C LYS A 44 -4.43 -4.82 -20.19
N ALA A 45 -4.90 -4.65 -18.96
CA ALA A 45 -5.31 -5.74 -18.08
C ALA A 45 -6.24 -6.76 -18.76
N PRO A 46 -7.33 -6.38 -19.48
CA PRO A 46 -8.27 -7.34 -20.07
C PRO A 46 -7.68 -8.17 -21.22
N LYS A 47 -6.61 -7.69 -21.87
CA LYS A 47 -6.02 -8.35 -23.05
C LYS A 47 -4.76 -9.13 -22.74
N TRP A 48 -3.95 -8.65 -21.79
CA TRP A 48 -2.60 -9.18 -21.56
C TRP A 48 -2.51 -10.24 -20.46
N PHE A 49 -3.53 -10.41 -19.62
CA PHE A 49 -3.50 -11.43 -18.57
C PHE A 49 -3.59 -12.88 -19.09
N ILE A 50 -4.11 -13.08 -20.31
CA ILE A 50 -4.33 -14.42 -20.88
C ILE A 50 -3.01 -15.17 -21.10
N ILE A 51 -1.99 -14.49 -21.62
CA ILE A 51 -0.68 -15.08 -21.93
C ILE A 51 -0.02 -15.69 -20.68
N PRO A 52 0.22 -14.94 -19.57
CA PRO A 52 0.81 -15.52 -18.37
C PRO A 52 -0.10 -16.57 -17.72
N THR A 53 -1.42 -16.46 -17.89
CA THR A 53 -2.37 -17.48 -17.41
C THR A 53 -2.18 -18.80 -18.14
N ILE A 54 -2.06 -18.79 -19.47
CA ILE A 54 -1.77 -19.99 -20.26
C ILE A 54 -0.42 -20.58 -19.86
N ILE A 55 0.63 -19.75 -19.73
CA ILE A 55 1.96 -20.19 -19.28
C ILE A 55 1.88 -20.88 -17.92
N SER A 56 1.18 -20.28 -16.95
CA SER A 56 1.03 -20.86 -15.63
C SER A 56 0.30 -22.21 -15.66
N ALA A 57 -0.71 -22.37 -16.53
CA ALA A 57 -1.47 -23.60 -16.66
C ALA A 57 -0.58 -24.73 -17.21
N PHE A 58 0.27 -24.44 -18.20
CA PHE A 58 1.27 -25.39 -18.68
C PHE A 58 2.25 -25.80 -17.59
N ILE A 59 2.77 -24.84 -16.80
CA ILE A 59 3.67 -25.13 -15.68
C ILE A 59 2.97 -26.00 -14.62
N PHE A 60 1.69 -25.74 -14.32
CA PHE A 60 0.91 -26.54 -13.39
C PHE A 60 0.71 -27.99 -13.87
N ILE A 61 0.43 -28.18 -15.16
CA ILE A 61 0.32 -29.53 -15.75
C ILE A 61 1.65 -30.28 -15.59
N ILE A 62 2.77 -29.64 -15.94
CA ILE A 62 4.12 -30.23 -15.76
C ILE A 62 4.36 -30.59 -14.29
N PHE A 63 4.05 -29.67 -13.37
CA PHE A 63 4.16 -29.90 -11.92
C PHE A 63 3.34 -31.11 -11.45
N ALA A 64 2.10 -31.26 -11.91
CA ALA A 64 1.25 -32.39 -11.58
C ALA A 64 1.81 -33.74 -12.09
N PHE A 65 2.40 -33.75 -13.29
CA PHE A 65 3.07 -34.94 -13.83
C PHE A 65 4.37 -35.30 -13.09
N VAL A 66 5.17 -34.30 -12.71
CA VAL A 66 6.45 -34.51 -11.98
C VAL A 66 6.22 -35.12 -10.60
N LEU A 67 5.17 -34.69 -9.90
CA LEU A 67 4.82 -35.23 -8.57
C LEU A 67 4.15 -36.61 -8.61
N LYS A 68 3.97 -37.22 -9.80
CA LYS A 68 3.26 -38.49 -9.96
C LYS A 68 1.87 -38.47 -9.32
N HIS A 69 1.12 -37.37 -9.49
CA HIS A 69 -0.31 -37.26 -9.17
C HIS A 69 -1.17 -37.40 -10.45
N PRO A 70 -1.13 -38.53 -11.20
CA PRO A 70 -1.79 -38.61 -12.50
C PRO A 70 -3.32 -38.62 -12.41
N HIS A 71 -3.91 -38.80 -11.23
CA HIS A 71 -5.35 -39.06 -11.11
C HIS A 71 -6.11 -38.12 -10.19
N VAL A 72 -5.59 -37.73 -9.02
CA VAL A 72 -6.28 -36.84 -8.08
C VAL A 72 -5.33 -35.87 -7.38
N ILE A 73 -5.76 -34.62 -7.23
CA ILE A 73 -5.03 -33.55 -6.54
C ILE A 73 -5.93 -32.97 -5.46
N ALA A 74 -5.46 -32.92 -4.22
CA ALA A 74 -6.20 -32.35 -3.10
C ALA A 74 -6.35 -30.83 -3.25
N LEU A 75 -7.44 -30.26 -2.72
CA LEU A 75 -7.64 -28.81 -2.69
C LEU A 75 -6.62 -28.10 -1.78
N SER A 76 -6.33 -28.69 -0.61
CA SER A 76 -5.45 -28.14 0.43
C SER A 76 -4.46 -29.19 0.95
N GLY A 77 -3.27 -28.76 1.41
CA GLY A 77 -2.19 -29.63 1.89
C GLY A 77 -0.83 -29.25 1.29
N ASN A 78 0.23 -30.01 1.59
CA ASN A 78 1.59 -29.69 1.14
C ASN A 78 1.80 -29.86 -0.38
N GLU A 79 1.11 -30.81 -1.01
CA GLU A 79 1.13 -31.06 -2.46
C GLU A 79 -0.28 -30.94 -3.04
N SER A 80 -0.81 -29.72 -3.01
CA SER A 80 -2.21 -29.45 -3.31
C SER A 80 -2.38 -28.35 -4.34
N LEU A 81 -3.63 -28.17 -4.77
CA LEU A 81 -4.03 -27.02 -5.58
C LEU A 81 -3.68 -25.69 -4.88
N ALA A 82 -3.86 -25.62 -3.56
CA ALA A 82 -3.43 -24.47 -2.75
C ALA A 82 -1.93 -24.20 -2.90
N THR A 83 -1.08 -25.22 -2.76
CA THR A 83 0.38 -25.08 -2.93
C THR A 83 0.71 -24.54 -4.31
N ALA A 84 0.10 -25.10 -5.36
CA ALA A 84 0.34 -24.66 -6.73
C ALA A 84 -0.06 -23.20 -6.95
N VAL A 85 -1.21 -22.75 -6.43
CA VAL A 85 -1.62 -21.34 -6.58
C VAL A 85 -0.72 -20.41 -5.77
N ILE A 86 -0.42 -20.75 -4.51
CA ILE A 86 0.42 -19.93 -3.62
C ILE A 86 1.85 -19.80 -4.15
N THR A 87 2.35 -20.79 -4.89
CA THR A 87 3.71 -20.79 -5.45
C THR A 87 3.72 -20.40 -6.92
N ILE A 88 3.24 -21.27 -7.81
CA ILE A 88 3.32 -21.10 -9.28
C ILE A 88 2.51 -19.90 -9.75
N ALA A 89 1.21 -19.82 -9.40
CA ALA A 89 0.36 -18.75 -9.89
C ALA A 89 0.80 -17.38 -9.34
N ASN A 90 1.15 -17.30 -8.05
CA ASN A 90 1.72 -16.09 -7.46
C ASN A 90 3.06 -15.70 -8.10
N ALA A 91 3.96 -16.66 -8.39
CA ALA A 91 5.25 -16.36 -9.03
C ALA A 91 5.06 -15.80 -10.45
N ILE A 92 4.19 -16.42 -11.26
CA ILE A 92 3.85 -15.91 -12.60
C ILE A 92 3.13 -14.56 -12.51
N GLY A 93 2.20 -14.40 -11.57
CA GLY A 93 1.55 -13.13 -11.28
C GLY A 93 2.55 -12.02 -10.95
N MET A 94 3.55 -12.34 -10.11
CA MET A 94 4.59 -11.40 -9.72
C MET A 94 5.49 -11.01 -10.90
N LEU A 95 5.85 -11.96 -11.77
CA LEU A 95 6.56 -11.66 -13.01
C LEU A 95 5.74 -10.74 -13.91
N THR A 96 4.45 -11.03 -14.06
CA THR A 96 3.50 -10.18 -14.82
C THR A 96 3.43 -8.77 -14.24
N PHE A 97 3.33 -8.63 -12.92
CA PHE A 97 3.37 -7.34 -12.22
C PHE A 97 4.66 -6.58 -12.52
N ILE A 98 5.81 -7.24 -12.36
CA ILE A 98 7.13 -6.62 -12.58
C ILE A 98 7.27 -6.17 -14.04
N SER A 99 6.90 -7.01 -15.00
CA SER A 99 6.92 -6.67 -16.42
C SER A 99 6.00 -5.48 -16.72
N ALA A 100 4.76 -5.49 -16.23
CA ALA A 100 3.81 -4.40 -16.44
C ALA A 100 4.30 -3.08 -15.81
N TYR A 101 4.81 -3.13 -14.58
CA TYR A 101 5.35 -1.96 -13.88
C TYR A 101 6.55 -1.38 -14.64
N PHE A 102 7.46 -2.23 -15.10
CA PHE A 102 8.65 -1.82 -15.85
C PHE A 102 8.32 -1.27 -17.24
N SER A 103 7.25 -1.76 -17.90
CA SER A 103 6.75 -1.19 -19.15
C SER A 103 6.25 0.24 -18.96
N ARG A 104 5.73 0.60 -17.79
CA ARG A 104 5.25 1.97 -17.46
C ARG A 104 6.32 2.90 -16.89
N ARG A 105 7.58 2.48 -16.81
CA ARG A 105 8.68 3.27 -16.22
C ARG A 105 8.79 4.71 -16.75
N LYS A 106 8.53 4.92 -18.05
CA LYS A 106 8.62 6.25 -18.68
C LYS A 106 7.55 7.22 -18.17
N GLU A 107 6.35 6.71 -17.87
CA GLU A 107 5.25 7.50 -17.30
C GLU A 107 5.58 7.89 -15.86
N PHE A 108 6.11 6.94 -15.08
CA PHE A 108 6.52 7.20 -13.71
C PHE A 108 7.69 8.19 -13.61
N TYR A 109 8.68 8.13 -14.50
CA TYR A 109 9.77 9.10 -14.53
C TYR A 109 9.33 10.55 -14.79
N LYS A 110 8.15 10.79 -15.37
CA LYS A 110 7.59 12.14 -15.48
C LYS A 110 7.12 12.72 -14.14
N GLN A 111 6.80 11.85 -13.17
CA GLN A 111 6.23 12.23 -11.88
C GLN A 111 7.22 12.15 -10.72
N MET A 112 8.29 11.36 -10.85
CA MET A 112 9.26 11.11 -9.79
C MET A 112 10.69 11.01 -10.34
N THR A 113 11.67 11.32 -9.50
CA THR A 113 13.09 11.16 -9.86
C THR A 113 13.44 9.67 -10.06
N LYS A 114 14.48 9.39 -10.86
CA LYS A 114 14.95 8.02 -11.11
C LYS A 114 15.28 7.26 -9.82
N ARG A 115 15.88 7.93 -8.82
CA ARG A 115 16.21 7.32 -7.52
C ARG A 115 14.97 6.97 -6.71
N SER A 116 14.00 7.90 -6.63
CA SER A 116 12.74 7.67 -5.92
C SER A 116 11.91 6.56 -6.58
N TYR A 117 11.95 6.48 -7.92
CA TYR A 117 11.34 5.38 -8.67
C TYR A 117 11.83 4.00 -8.24
N TRP A 118 13.15 3.78 -8.21
CA TRP A 118 13.70 2.45 -7.89
C TRP A 118 13.40 2.02 -6.46
N ARG A 119 13.42 2.94 -5.51
CA ARG A 119 13.01 2.66 -4.13
C ARG A 119 11.51 2.32 -4.03
N THR A 120 10.66 3.12 -4.70
CA THR A 120 9.22 2.87 -4.74
C THR A 120 8.91 1.54 -5.42
N PHE A 121 9.58 1.25 -6.53
CA PHE A 121 9.45 -0.02 -7.24
C PHE A 121 9.78 -1.21 -6.34
N ALA A 122 10.92 -1.21 -5.66
CA ALA A 122 11.32 -2.32 -4.79
C ALA A 122 10.32 -2.54 -3.64
N THR A 123 9.89 -1.46 -2.99
CA THR A 123 8.98 -1.52 -1.84
C THR A 123 7.57 -1.95 -2.23
N VAL A 124 7.02 -1.38 -3.31
CA VAL A 124 5.71 -1.77 -3.85
C VAL A 124 5.72 -3.22 -4.32
N THR A 125 6.77 -3.65 -5.04
CA THR A 125 6.92 -5.04 -5.51
C THR A 125 6.89 -6.02 -4.35
N LEU A 126 7.67 -5.76 -3.31
CA LEU A 126 7.71 -6.61 -2.11
C LEU A 126 6.37 -6.62 -1.36
N SER A 127 5.66 -5.50 -1.37
CA SER A 127 4.34 -5.38 -0.73
C SER A 127 3.26 -6.15 -1.47
N VAL A 128 3.22 -6.03 -2.80
CA VAL A 128 2.30 -6.79 -3.64
C VAL A 128 2.56 -8.28 -3.49
N LEU A 129 3.84 -8.70 -3.44
CA LEU A 129 4.22 -10.07 -3.15
C LEU A 129 3.67 -10.56 -1.80
N LEU A 130 3.84 -9.79 -0.73
CA LEU A 130 3.28 -10.15 0.57
C LEU A 130 1.76 -10.22 0.57
N ILE A 131 1.10 -9.21 0.00
CA ILE A 131 -0.37 -9.15 -0.05
C ILE A 131 -0.91 -10.37 -0.79
N VAL A 132 -0.36 -10.71 -1.96
CA VAL A 132 -0.87 -11.83 -2.75
C VAL A 132 -0.58 -13.18 -2.09
N ILE A 133 0.57 -13.33 -1.42
CA ILE A 133 0.87 -14.55 -0.66
C ILE A 133 -0.11 -14.70 0.50
N LEU A 134 -0.28 -13.66 1.33
CA LEU A 134 -1.17 -13.70 2.50
C LEU A 134 -2.63 -13.89 2.08
N ALA A 135 -3.08 -13.20 1.03
CA ALA A 135 -4.43 -13.34 0.51
C ALA A 135 -4.70 -14.76 -0.01
N SER A 136 -3.79 -15.32 -0.81
CA SER A 136 -3.91 -16.70 -1.31
C SER A 136 -3.84 -17.72 -0.17
N MET A 137 -2.93 -17.55 0.79
CA MET A 137 -2.84 -18.42 1.98
C MET A 137 -4.13 -18.38 2.80
N GLY A 138 -4.64 -17.19 3.14
CA GLY A 138 -5.89 -17.04 3.89
C GLY A 138 -7.09 -17.63 3.16
N LEU A 139 -7.19 -17.40 1.85
CA LEU A 139 -8.26 -17.95 1.02
C LEU A 139 -8.22 -19.48 0.98
N PHE A 140 -7.09 -20.09 0.68
CA PHE A 140 -6.99 -21.55 0.61
C PHE A 140 -7.06 -22.23 1.97
N TRP A 141 -6.60 -21.57 3.03
CA TRP A 141 -6.83 -22.03 4.40
C TRP A 141 -8.32 -22.10 4.70
N PHE A 142 -9.08 -21.05 4.38
CA PHE A 142 -10.52 -21.00 4.55
C PHE A 142 -11.26 -22.03 3.69
N LEU A 143 -10.90 -22.14 2.40
CA LEU A 143 -11.46 -23.15 1.51
C LEU A 143 -11.20 -24.58 2.00
N GLY A 144 -10.02 -24.85 2.56
CA GLY A 144 -9.68 -26.13 3.16
C GLY A 144 -10.54 -26.49 4.38
N GLN A 145 -11.05 -25.50 5.12
CA GLN A 145 -12.00 -25.73 6.22
C GLN A 145 -13.40 -26.08 5.71
N ILE A 146 -13.87 -25.42 4.64
CA ILE A 146 -15.22 -25.63 4.08
C ILE A 146 -15.28 -26.94 3.29
N PHE A 147 -14.27 -27.21 2.47
CA PHE A 147 -14.23 -28.33 1.53
C PHE A 147 -13.23 -29.39 2.01
N TYR A 148 -13.44 -29.85 3.25
CA TYR A 148 -12.52 -30.78 3.89
C TYR A 148 -12.36 -32.08 3.09
N GLY A 149 -11.11 -32.47 2.82
CA GLY A 149 -10.77 -33.72 2.12
C GLY A 149 -11.10 -33.74 0.62
N VAL A 150 -11.56 -32.63 0.04
CA VAL A 150 -11.90 -32.58 -1.38
C VAL A 150 -10.64 -32.73 -2.24
N SER A 151 -10.74 -33.63 -3.22
CA SER A 151 -9.75 -33.81 -4.27
C SER A 151 -10.42 -33.82 -5.65
N PHE A 152 -9.67 -33.40 -6.66
CA PHE A 152 -10.16 -33.23 -8.01
C PHE A 152 -9.31 -34.02 -9.00
N GLY A 153 -9.93 -34.50 -10.08
CA GLY A 153 -9.20 -35.05 -11.21
C GLY A 153 -8.25 -34.02 -11.85
N LEU A 154 -7.26 -34.48 -12.62
CA LEU A 154 -6.27 -33.61 -13.26
C LEU A 154 -6.94 -32.47 -14.07
N PHE A 155 -7.90 -32.80 -14.92
CA PHE A 155 -8.60 -31.81 -15.76
C PHE A 155 -9.28 -30.72 -14.91
N THR A 156 -10.07 -31.12 -13.91
CA THR A 156 -10.77 -30.19 -13.03
C THR A 156 -9.79 -29.35 -12.21
N SER A 157 -8.70 -29.95 -11.72
CA SER A 157 -7.64 -29.24 -11.00
C SER A 157 -6.96 -28.18 -11.87
N THR A 158 -6.64 -28.52 -13.12
CA THR A 158 -6.07 -27.58 -14.08
C THR A 158 -7.04 -26.43 -14.35
N LEU A 159 -8.33 -26.71 -14.56
CA LEU A 159 -9.32 -25.67 -14.79
C LEU A 159 -9.43 -24.71 -13.61
N ILE A 160 -9.53 -25.23 -12.38
CA ILE A 160 -9.60 -24.39 -11.17
C ILE A 160 -8.30 -23.59 -11.00
N PHE A 161 -7.14 -24.22 -11.18
CA PHE A 161 -5.84 -23.55 -11.14
C PHE A 161 -5.78 -22.40 -12.16
N THR A 162 -6.20 -22.64 -13.41
CA THR A 162 -6.20 -21.63 -14.47
C THR A 162 -7.11 -20.46 -14.14
N ILE A 163 -8.27 -20.70 -13.50
CA ILE A 163 -9.16 -19.63 -13.04
C ILE A 163 -8.46 -18.77 -11.99
N PHE A 164 -7.89 -19.36 -10.94
CA PHE A 164 -7.19 -18.61 -9.91
C PHE A 164 -5.98 -17.84 -10.46
N SER A 165 -5.18 -18.49 -11.31
CA SER A 165 -4.06 -17.83 -11.97
C SER A 165 -4.51 -16.69 -12.89
N GLY A 166 -5.62 -16.85 -13.60
CA GLY A 166 -6.24 -15.81 -14.41
C GLY A 166 -6.63 -14.59 -13.60
N ILE A 167 -7.30 -14.81 -12.46
CA ILE A 167 -7.68 -13.74 -11.52
C ILE A 167 -6.43 -13.05 -10.98
N ILE A 168 -5.43 -13.80 -10.53
CA ILE A 168 -4.18 -13.23 -10.00
C ILE A 168 -3.50 -12.38 -11.07
N ASN A 169 -3.27 -12.90 -12.28
CA ASN A 169 -2.62 -12.15 -13.36
C ASN A 169 -3.40 -10.90 -13.76
N TYR A 170 -4.74 -10.97 -13.82
CA TYR A 170 -5.58 -9.81 -14.08
C TYR A 170 -5.40 -8.73 -13.00
N VAL A 171 -5.49 -9.12 -11.73
CA VAL A 171 -5.32 -8.21 -10.59
C VAL A 171 -3.91 -7.59 -10.60
N MET A 172 -2.87 -8.36 -10.92
CA MET A 172 -1.49 -7.85 -10.99
C MET A 172 -1.33 -6.73 -12.01
N ILE A 173 -1.90 -6.88 -13.20
CA ILE A 173 -1.87 -5.81 -14.22
C ILE A 173 -2.75 -4.63 -13.78
N PHE A 174 -3.93 -4.91 -13.22
CA PHE A 174 -4.84 -3.87 -12.74
C PHE A 174 -4.23 -2.98 -11.64
N VAL A 175 -3.47 -3.57 -10.71
CA VAL A 175 -2.75 -2.83 -9.66
C VAL A 175 -1.74 -1.86 -10.28
N VAL A 176 -1.03 -2.27 -11.34
CA VAL A 176 -0.11 -1.40 -12.07
C VAL A 176 -0.86 -0.31 -12.83
N ASP A 177 -2.00 -0.64 -13.45
CA ASP A 177 -2.80 0.31 -14.23
C ASP A 177 -3.41 1.41 -13.34
N THR A 178 -3.76 1.08 -12.10
CA THR A 178 -4.37 1.98 -11.11
C THR A 178 -3.37 2.57 -10.12
N PHE A 179 -2.07 2.39 -10.35
CA PHE A 179 -1.02 2.85 -9.44
C PHE A 179 -1.15 4.35 -9.11
N SER A 180 -1.29 4.66 -7.83
CA SER A 180 -1.47 6.01 -7.30
C SER A 180 -0.95 6.10 -5.86
N ILE A 181 -0.80 7.31 -5.34
CA ILE A 181 -0.39 7.52 -3.93
C ILE A 181 -1.39 6.87 -2.98
N ASN A 182 -2.69 7.00 -3.26
CA ASN A 182 -3.75 6.38 -2.45
C ASN A 182 -3.60 4.86 -2.42
N MET A 183 -3.17 4.24 -3.53
CA MET A 183 -2.88 2.81 -3.55
C MET A 183 -1.72 2.44 -2.61
N MET A 184 -0.66 3.25 -2.53
CA MET A 184 0.43 3.02 -1.57
C MET A 184 -0.04 3.10 -0.11
N VAL A 185 -0.96 4.03 0.20
CA VAL A 185 -1.59 4.13 1.52
C VAL A 185 -2.40 2.87 1.82
N THR A 186 -3.23 2.43 0.87
CA THR A 186 -4.01 1.19 0.98
C THR A 186 -3.10 -0.03 1.15
N MET A 187 -1.99 -0.11 0.41
CA MET A 187 -1.02 -1.19 0.57
C MET A 187 -0.38 -1.18 1.96
N LEU A 188 -0.01 -0.01 2.48
CA LEU A 188 0.51 0.12 3.84
C LEU A 188 -0.51 -0.40 4.86
N LEU A 189 -1.77 0.03 4.74
CA LEU A 189 -2.87 -0.45 5.59
C LEU A 189 -3.03 -1.97 5.53
N VAL A 190 -3.16 -2.53 4.32
CA VAL A 190 -3.43 -3.95 4.11
C VAL A 190 -2.25 -4.82 4.54
N VAL A 191 -1.01 -4.44 4.21
CA VAL A 191 0.19 -5.17 4.64
C VAL A 191 0.32 -5.14 6.15
N SER A 192 0.25 -3.96 6.77
CA SER A 192 0.40 -3.83 8.23
C SER A 192 -0.70 -4.59 8.96
N ILE A 193 -1.97 -4.23 8.75
CA ILE A 193 -3.09 -4.81 9.50
C ILE A 193 -3.26 -6.29 9.15
N GLY A 194 -3.25 -6.64 7.87
CA GLY A 194 -3.41 -8.02 7.42
C GLY A 194 -2.27 -8.92 7.89
N GLY A 195 -1.03 -8.44 7.84
CA GLY A 195 0.13 -9.17 8.33
C GLY A 195 0.14 -9.37 9.84
N PHE A 196 -0.25 -8.36 10.63
CA PHE A 196 -0.37 -8.51 12.09
C PHE A 196 -1.49 -9.47 12.47
N VAL A 197 -2.67 -9.34 11.86
CA VAL A 197 -3.80 -10.26 12.11
C VAL A 197 -3.43 -11.69 11.72
N SER A 198 -2.76 -11.88 10.57
CA SER A 198 -2.24 -13.19 10.15
C SER A 198 -1.25 -13.76 11.18
N SER A 199 -0.35 -12.93 11.69
CA SER A 199 0.63 -13.36 12.71
C SER A 199 -0.05 -13.73 14.04
N MET A 200 -1.03 -12.94 14.47
CA MET A 200 -1.84 -13.25 15.66
C MET A 200 -2.63 -14.55 15.50
N ALA A 201 -3.15 -14.84 14.30
CA ALA A 201 -3.90 -16.06 14.04
C ALA A 201 -3.00 -17.31 13.95
N THR A 202 -1.76 -17.17 13.49
CA THR A 202 -0.89 -18.31 13.13
C THR A 202 0.27 -18.56 14.08
N ASN A 203 0.52 -17.71 15.09
CA ASN A 203 1.71 -17.80 15.95
C ASN A 203 1.84 -19.11 16.75
N GLY A 204 0.72 -19.79 17.04
CA GLY A 204 0.71 -21.09 17.72
C GLY A 204 0.88 -21.07 19.25
N ASN A 205 1.07 -19.91 19.88
CA ASN A 205 1.13 -19.73 21.33
C ASN A 205 -0.19 -19.12 21.84
N GLN A 206 -1.00 -19.87 22.59
CA GLN A 206 -2.33 -19.41 23.03
C GLN A 206 -2.31 -18.20 24.00
N TYR A 207 -1.17 -17.93 24.64
CA TYR A 207 -1.01 -16.89 25.66
C TYR A 207 -0.07 -15.75 25.23
N TRP A 208 0.19 -15.62 23.92
CA TRP A 208 1.09 -14.59 23.38
C TRP A 208 0.75 -13.17 23.89
N TRP A 209 -0.55 -12.89 24.04
CA TRP A 209 -1.10 -11.60 24.41
C TRP A 209 -0.83 -11.20 25.87
N GLN A 210 -0.36 -12.12 26.72
CA GLN A 210 -0.03 -11.81 28.12
C GLN A 210 1.35 -11.19 28.30
N ARG A 211 2.25 -11.36 27.33
CA ARG A 211 3.65 -10.92 27.46
C ARG A 211 3.88 -9.55 26.83
N ASN A 212 3.91 -9.50 25.50
CA ASN A 212 4.06 -8.29 24.69
C ASN A 212 3.67 -8.59 23.24
N PHE A 213 3.36 -7.53 22.50
CA PHE A 213 3.04 -7.56 21.09
C PHE A 213 4.21 -8.07 20.25
N SER A 214 5.45 -7.72 20.62
CA SER A 214 6.66 -8.16 19.94
C SER A 214 6.96 -9.66 20.08
N LEU A 215 6.29 -10.38 20.99
CA LEU A 215 6.40 -11.85 21.11
C LEU A 215 6.10 -12.54 19.79
N LEU A 216 5.17 -11.98 19.01
CA LEU A 216 4.77 -12.51 17.70
C LEU A 216 5.96 -12.65 16.74
N GLY A 217 7.03 -11.86 16.93
CA GLY A 217 8.26 -11.90 16.14
C GLY A 217 9.39 -12.75 16.72
N THR A 218 9.24 -13.34 17.92
CA THR A 218 10.28 -14.10 18.63
C THR A 218 10.34 -15.57 18.23
N GLN A 219 11.38 -16.28 18.63
CA GLN A 219 11.49 -17.75 18.46
C GLN A 219 10.37 -18.53 19.17
N ALA A 220 9.65 -17.91 20.11
CA ALA A 220 8.49 -18.52 20.76
C ALA A 220 7.24 -18.59 19.86
N SER A 221 7.27 -17.98 18.67
CA SER A 221 6.20 -17.98 17.67
C SER A 221 6.54 -18.87 16.48
N ARG A 222 5.63 -19.77 16.09
CA ARG A 222 5.80 -20.66 14.92
C ARG A 222 5.83 -19.90 13.60
N SER A 223 5.21 -18.73 13.55
CA SER A 223 5.12 -17.87 12.36
C SER A 223 5.80 -16.51 12.57
N SER A 224 6.87 -16.48 13.36
CA SER A 224 7.65 -15.28 13.67
C SER A 224 8.08 -14.48 12.44
N TRP A 225 8.42 -15.19 11.36
CA TRP A 225 8.77 -14.58 10.08
C TRP A 225 7.65 -13.71 9.51
N GLN A 226 6.36 -14.05 9.70
CA GLN A 226 5.23 -13.28 9.16
C GLN A 226 5.17 -11.90 9.84
N PHE A 227 5.30 -11.86 11.16
CA PHE A 227 5.27 -10.62 11.93
C PHE A 227 6.45 -9.72 11.57
N ASN A 228 7.66 -10.29 11.59
CA ASN A 228 8.90 -9.57 11.32
C ASN A 228 8.94 -9.02 9.89
N LEU A 229 8.56 -9.84 8.90
CA LEU A 229 8.51 -9.42 7.51
C LEU A 229 7.41 -8.37 7.28
N THR A 230 6.27 -8.48 7.98
CA THR A 230 5.22 -7.45 7.95
C THR A 230 5.75 -6.10 8.44
N LEU A 231 6.51 -6.06 9.55
CA LEU A 231 7.13 -4.83 10.04
C LEU A 231 8.11 -4.24 9.03
N ILE A 232 9.02 -5.07 8.48
CA ILE A 232 10.04 -4.63 7.52
C ILE A 232 9.40 -4.04 6.27
N VAL A 233 8.39 -4.71 5.70
CA VAL A 233 7.73 -4.25 4.47
C VAL A 233 6.84 -3.05 4.72
N SER A 234 6.12 -3.01 5.84
CA SER A 234 5.32 -1.84 6.24
C SER A 234 6.21 -0.61 6.43
N ALA A 235 7.37 -0.76 7.09
CA ALA A 235 8.37 0.29 7.23
C ALA A 235 8.90 0.77 5.88
N ALA A 236 9.22 -0.16 4.97
CA ALA A 236 9.76 0.18 3.66
C ALA A 236 8.71 0.93 2.81
N LEU A 237 7.44 0.49 2.83
CA LEU A 237 6.32 1.21 2.22
C LEU A 237 6.15 2.60 2.81
N PHE A 238 6.19 2.70 4.13
CA PHE A 238 6.06 3.98 4.82
C PHE A 238 7.18 4.94 4.42
N ALA A 239 8.43 4.49 4.40
CA ALA A 239 9.57 5.29 3.96
C ALA A 239 9.43 5.72 2.48
N ALA A 240 8.98 4.83 1.60
CA ALA A 240 8.77 5.14 0.18
C ALA A 240 7.64 6.16 -0.01
N LEU A 241 6.53 6.01 0.72
CA LEU A 241 5.38 6.91 0.69
C LEU A 241 5.75 8.31 1.17
N ILE A 242 6.43 8.41 2.31
CA ILE A 242 6.91 9.69 2.86
C ILE A 242 7.89 10.35 1.89
N ASP A 243 8.88 9.62 1.39
CA ASP A 243 9.80 10.17 0.40
C ASP A 243 9.08 10.71 -0.83
N TYR A 244 8.18 9.92 -1.41
CA TYR A 244 7.40 10.33 -2.58
C TYR A 244 6.64 11.63 -2.30
N ILE A 245 5.88 11.68 -1.20
CA ILE A 245 5.06 12.85 -0.84
C ILE A 245 5.93 14.09 -0.67
N PHE A 246 7.03 14.01 0.08
CA PHE A 246 7.88 15.17 0.34
C PHE A 246 8.69 15.61 -0.88
N VAL A 247 9.11 14.68 -1.75
CA VAL A 247 9.74 15.01 -3.03
C VAL A 247 8.74 15.76 -3.93
N SER A 248 7.52 15.25 -4.07
CA SER A 248 6.47 15.93 -4.83
C SER A 248 6.10 17.29 -4.23
N LEU A 249 6.07 17.41 -2.91
CA LEU A 249 5.72 18.66 -2.23
C LEU A 249 6.78 19.73 -2.47
N ARG A 250 8.05 19.34 -2.41
CA ARG A 250 9.20 20.20 -2.67
C ARG A 250 9.24 20.72 -4.11
N GLN A 251 8.87 19.88 -5.07
CA GLN A 251 8.77 20.28 -6.47
C GLN A 251 7.64 21.30 -6.70
N LYS A 252 6.55 21.23 -5.92
CA LYS A 252 5.37 22.08 -6.10
C LYS A 252 5.44 23.40 -5.35
N VAL A 253 5.88 23.38 -4.09
CA VAL A 253 5.81 24.54 -3.17
C VAL A 253 7.21 25.09 -2.83
N GLY A 254 8.27 24.35 -3.16
CA GLY A 254 9.64 24.67 -2.76
C GLY A 254 10.10 23.91 -1.50
N SER A 255 11.40 23.99 -1.20
CA SER A 255 12.01 23.29 -0.08
C SER A 255 11.99 24.14 1.20
N HIS A 256 11.30 23.67 2.23
CA HIS A 256 11.34 24.27 3.57
C HIS A 256 12.06 23.37 4.56
N TYR A 257 12.97 23.93 5.36
CA TYR A 257 13.77 23.17 6.33
C TYR A 257 12.89 22.41 7.35
N ARG A 258 11.75 22.99 7.76
CA ARG A 258 10.80 22.36 8.69
C ARG A 258 10.22 21.06 8.14
N GLN A 259 9.82 21.07 6.87
CA GLN A 259 9.31 19.88 6.18
C GLN A 259 10.41 18.83 5.99
N ASN A 260 11.65 19.25 5.75
CA ASN A 260 12.80 18.34 5.65
C ASN A 260 13.06 17.63 6.97
N ILE A 261 13.00 18.35 8.09
CA ILE A 261 13.17 17.75 9.42
C ILE A 261 12.06 16.74 9.69
N LEU A 262 10.79 17.09 9.40
CA LEU A 262 9.68 16.14 9.52
C LEU A 262 9.89 14.89 8.66
N GLN A 263 10.31 15.06 7.39
CA GLN A 263 10.63 13.94 6.51
C GLN A 263 11.72 13.04 7.10
N VAL A 264 12.78 13.62 7.65
CA VAL A 264 13.88 12.88 8.28
C VAL A 264 13.38 12.11 9.51
N LEU A 265 12.60 12.74 10.39
CA LEU A 265 12.04 12.08 11.58
C LEU A 265 11.15 10.89 11.22
N LEU A 266 10.26 11.07 10.24
CA LEU A 266 9.38 9.98 9.78
C LEU A 266 10.17 8.86 9.08
N THR A 267 11.25 9.21 8.37
CA THR A 267 12.14 8.22 7.75
C THR A 267 12.93 7.44 8.82
N LEU A 268 13.44 8.12 9.85
CA LEU A 268 14.10 7.48 10.98
C LEU A 268 13.14 6.57 11.74
N CYS A 269 11.90 7.00 11.95
CA CYS A 269 10.84 6.16 12.50
C CYS A 269 10.61 4.90 11.65
N ALA A 270 10.52 5.04 10.32
CA ALA A 270 10.39 3.88 9.43
C ALA A 270 11.58 2.92 9.57
N ILE A 271 12.81 3.44 9.61
CA ILE A 271 14.01 2.63 9.82
C ILE A 271 13.95 1.90 11.17
N SER A 272 13.55 2.58 12.25
CA SER A 272 13.38 1.95 13.56
C SER A 272 12.33 0.83 13.53
N ILE A 273 11.20 1.01 12.85
CA ILE A 273 10.19 -0.06 12.67
C ILE A 273 10.78 -1.26 11.92
N ALA A 274 11.55 -1.03 10.86
CA ALA A 274 12.21 -2.11 10.12
C ALA A 274 13.23 -2.85 11.01
N LEU A 275 13.99 -2.13 11.83
CA LEU A 275 14.95 -2.70 12.77
C LEU A 275 14.27 -3.54 13.87
N VAL A 276 13.10 -3.13 14.38
CA VAL A 276 12.28 -3.95 15.29
C VAL A 276 11.89 -5.27 14.64
N GLY A 277 11.58 -5.29 13.34
CA GLY A 277 11.32 -6.52 12.60
C GLY A 277 12.59 -7.35 12.34
N LEU A 278 13.76 -6.72 12.17
CA LEU A 278 15.03 -7.42 11.93
C LEU A 278 15.67 -7.97 13.22
N ILE A 279 15.35 -7.40 14.36
CA ILE A 279 15.89 -7.77 15.68
C ILE A 279 14.72 -8.28 16.51
N PRO A 280 14.40 -9.58 16.46
CA PRO A 280 13.37 -10.18 17.30
C PRO A 280 13.62 -9.92 18.79
N ASN A 281 12.54 -9.85 19.58
CA ASN A 281 12.62 -9.65 21.02
C ASN A 281 12.99 -10.94 21.80
N ASP A 282 14.03 -11.64 21.32
CA ASP A 282 14.54 -12.87 21.94
C ASP A 282 15.44 -12.54 23.15
N PRO A 283 15.58 -13.46 24.13
CA PRO A 283 16.39 -13.23 25.33
C PRO A 283 17.87 -12.87 25.04
N GLY A 284 18.50 -12.15 25.96
CA GLY A 284 19.91 -11.76 25.86
C GLY A 284 20.09 -10.38 25.23
N TRP A 285 21.13 -10.23 24.40
CA TRP A 285 21.48 -8.94 23.79
C TRP A 285 20.42 -8.44 22.80
N MET A 286 19.68 -9.36 22.15
CA MET A 286 18.62 -9.03 21.19
C MET A 286 17.48 -8.29 21.87
N HIS A 287 17.06 -8.69 23.07
CA HIS A 287 16.05 -7.99 23.86
C HIS A 287 16.44 -6.52 24.11
N ILE A 288 17.68 -6.26 24.54
CA ILE A 288 18.17 -4.91 24.81
C ILE A 288 18.19 -4.07 23.51
N ALA A 289 18.72 -4.64 22.42
CA ALA A 289 18.75 -3.95 21.13
C ALA A 289 17.34 -3.66 20.60
N HIS A 290 16.41 -4.62 20.74
CA HIS A 290 15.01 -4.47 20.37
C HIS A 290 14.35 -3.33 21.15
N ASP A 291 14.52 -3.29 22.47
CA ASP A 291 13.93 -2.27 23.33
C ASP A 291 14.46 -0.88 23.01
N ILE A 292 15.76 -0.73 22.75
CA ILE A 292 16.35 0.56 22.33
C ILE A 292 15.72 1.02 21.02
N VAL A 293 15.64 0.14 20.02
CA VAL A 293 15.07 0.49 18.71
C VAL A 293 13.57 0.79 18.83
N ALA A 294 12.83 0.03 19.63
CA ALA A 294 11.42 0.29 19.91
C ALA A 294 11.20 1.66 20.56
N GLN A 295 12.06 2.04 21.51
CA GLN A 295 12.03 3.37 22.14
C GLN A 295 12.35 4.49 21.13
N LEU A 296 13.21 4.25 20.14
CA LEU A 296 13.45 5.23 19.07
C LEU A 296 12.21 5.48 18.21
N ILE A 297 11.36 4.47 17.97
CA ILE A 297 10.06 4.66 17.30
C ILE A 297 9.22 5.66 18.09
N VAL A 298 9.10 5.44 19.41
CA VAL A 298 8.34 6.33 20.30
C VAL A 298 8.91 7.74 20.27
N LEU A 299 10.24 7.89 20.35
CA LEU A 299 10.92 9.18 20.31
C LEU A 299 10.61 9.95 19.01
N PHE A 300 10.86 9.34 17.84
CA PHE A 300 10.67 10.00 16.55
C PHE A 300 9.20 10.30 16.25
N MET A 301 8.29 9.41 16.65
CA MET A 301 6.85 9.68 16.55
C MET A 301 6.42 10.81 17.49
N ALA A 302 6.87 10.80 18.75
CA ALA A 302 6.50 11.84 19.71
C ALA A 302 6.96 13.23 19.24
N ILE A 303 8.21 13.36 18.77
CA ILE A 303 8.72 14.61 18.21
C ILE A 303 7.87 15.03 16.99
N SER A 304 7.54 14.09 16.10
CA SER A 304 6.76 14.37 14.88
C SER A 304 5.33 14.84 15.19
N ILE A 305 4.66 14.20 16.15
CA ILE A 305 3.27 14.53 16.54
C ILE A 305 3.23 15.83 17.33
N LEU A 306 4.06 15.99 18.36
CA LEU A 306 4.06 17.18 19.21
C LEU A 306 4.52 18.43 18.43
N GLY A 307 5.51 18.26 17.56
CA GLY A 307 6.06 19.31 16.72
C GLY A 307 5.22 19.66 15.49
N ILE A 308 4.06 19.04 15.28
CA ILE A 308 3.30 19.16 14.02
C ILE A 308 2.95 20.61 13.65
N ARG A 309 2.61 21.44 14.64
CA ARG A 309 2.29 22.86 14.44
C ARG A 309 3.50 23.68 13.99
N TRP A 310 4.70 23.26 14.37
CA TRP A 310 5.93 23.87 13.88
C TRP A 310 6.29 23.37 12.48
N PHE A 311 6.21 22.06 12.24
CA PHE A 311 6.55 21.45 10.96
C PHE A 311 5.64 21.91 9.82
N LEU A 312 4.32 21.98 10.08
CA LEU A 312 3.29 22.34 9.12
C LEU A 312 2.42 23.47 9.71
N PRO A 313 2.87 24.74 9.71
CA PRO A 313 2.17 25.84 10.41
C PRO A 313 0.88 26.31 9.74
N ASN A 314 0.70 26.02 8.45
CA ASN A 314 -0.47 26.43 7.66
C ASN A 314 -1.38 25.24 7.32
N ALA A 315 -1.33 24.17 8.13
CA ALA A 315 -2.17 23.00 7.94
C ALA A 315 -3.58 23.23 8.48
N ASP A 316 -4.51 22.35 8.11
CA ASP A 316 -5.87 22.36 8.62
C ASP A 316 -5.87 22.29 10.16
N PRO A 317 -6.60 23.17 10.89
CA PRO A 317 -6.70 23.14 12.34
C PRO A 317 -7.14 21.79 12.92
N ASN A 318 -7.89 20.99 12.15
CA ASN A 318 -8.28 19.63 12.51
C ASN A 318 -7.08 18.70 12.69
N LEU A 319 -6.02 18.85 11.89
CA LEU A 319 -4.77 18.09 12.05
C LEU A 319 -4.20 18.29 13.46
N TYR A 320 -4.12 19.54 13.92
CA TYR A 320 -3.55 19.85 15.23
C TYR A 320 -4.39 19.29 16.38
N ARG A 321 -5.72 19.47 16.32
CA ARG A 321 -6.64 18.96 17.36
C ARG A 321 -6.53 17.44 17.48
N MET A 322 -6.59 16.73 16.36
CA MET A 322 -6.49 15.27 16.34
C MET A 322 -5.10 14.77 16.76
N SER A 323 -4.03 15.49 16.40
CA SER A 323 -2.66 15.14 16.82
C SER A 323 -2.53 15.16 18.34
N TYR A 324 -2.95 16.24 18.99
CA TYR A 324 -2.85 16.36 20.45
C TYR A 324 -3.86 15.47 21.19
N PHE A 325 -5.03 15.21 20.59
CA PHE A 325 -5.98 14.23 21.10
C PHE A 325 -5.38 12.83 21.12
N ILE A 326 -4.74 12.40 20.03
CA ILE A 326 -4.04 11.11 19.94
C ILE A 326 -2.93 11.00 20.98
N VAL A 327 -2.12 12.06 21.16
CA VAL A 327 -1.11 12.08 22.23
C VAL A 327 -1.76 11.90 23.60
N GLY A 328 -2.87 12.61 23.87
CA GLY A 328 -3.63 12.45 25.11
C GLY A 328 -4.07 11.00 25.35
N LEU A 329 -4.59 10.34 24.32
CA LEU A 329 -4.99 8.92 24.40
C LEU A 329 -3.78 7.98 24.65
N ILE A 330 -2.63 8.23 24.03
CA ILE A 330 -1.40 7.45 24.26
C ILE A 330 -0.88 7.67 25.69
N LEU A 331 -0.96 8.89 26.22
CA LEU A 331 -0.58 9.18 27.60
C LEU A 331 -1.54 8.51 28.60
N ILE A 332 -2.84 8.53 28.32
CA ILE A 332 -3.84 7.82 29.13
C ILE A 332 -3.55 6.32 29.11
N SER A 333 -3.29 5.72 27.94
CA SER A 333 -2.97 4.29 27.86
C SER A 333 -1.68 3.95 28.61
N TYR A 334 -0.66 4.82 28.56
CA TYR A 334 0.56 4.67 29.36
C TYR A 334 0.28 4.68 30.87
N VAL A 335 -0.52 5.63 31.35
CA VAL A 335 -0.92 5.72 32.77
C VAL A 335 -1.75 4.51 33.20
N LEU A 336 -2.64 4.01 32.34
CA LEU A 336 -3.40 2.80 32.64
C LEU A 336 -2.53 1.54 32.71
N TRP A 337 -1.43 1.48 31.96
CA TRP A 337 -0.50 0.35 31.96
C TRP A 337 0.53 0.42 33.10
N HIS A 338 1.29 1.50 33.21
CA HIS A 338 2.50 1.53 34.03
C HIS A 338 2.22 1.80 35.52
N PRO A 339 1.56 2.89 35.94
CA PRO A 339 1.27 3.14 37.36
C PRO A 339 0.00 2.44 37.87
N ILE A 340 -1.04 2.27 37.04
CA ILE A 340 -2.33 1.72 37.49
C ILE A 340 -2.41 0.20 37.32
N HIS A 341 -1.61 -0.37 36.41
CA HIS A 341 -1.62 -1.81 36.08
C HIS A 341 -3.00 -2.34 35.61
N TYR A 342 -3.83 -1.47 35.03
CA TYR A 342 -5.13 -1.85 34.45
C TYR A 342 -4.97 -2.48 33.06
N LEU A 343 -4.11 -1.90 32.21
CA LEU A 343 -3.79 -2.47 30.90
C LEU A 343 -2.60 -3.42 31.00
N THR A 344 -2.64 -4.51 30.23
CA THR A 344 -1.44 -5.31 29.98
C THR A 344 -0.48 -4.56 29.07
N LEU A 345 0.81 -4.94 29.08
CA LEU A 345 1.81 -4.36 28.18
C LEU A 345 1.37 -4.50 26.70
N THR A 346 0.91 -5.69 26.31
CA THR A 346 0.39 -5.93 24.96
C THR A 346 -0.76 -4.99 24.59
N ALA A 347 -1.70 -4.75 25.51
CA ALA A 347 -2.83 -3.86 25.26
C ALA A 347 -2.35 -2.41 25.05
N PHE A 348 -1.39 -1.95 25.86
CA PHE A 348 -0.74 -0.66 25.67
C PHE A 348 -0.01 -0.56 24.32
N GLU A 349 0.75 -1.59 23.93
CA GLU A 349 1.49 -1.63 22.67
C GLU A 349 0.55 -1.62 21.46
N ILE A 350 -0.53 -2.42 21.47
CA ILE A 350 -1.52 -2.43 20.39
C ILE A 350 -2.23 -1.07 20.30
N LEU A 351 -2.64 -0.48 21.43
CA LEU A 351 -3.29 0.83 21.43
C LEU A 351 -2.36 1.95 20.94
N SER A 352 -1.14 2.02 21.46
CA SER A 352 -0.17 3.04 21.07
C SER A 352 0.25 2.90 19.60
N PHE A 353 0.45 1.67 19.11
CA PHE A 353 0.66 1.38 17.70
C PHE A 353 -0.52 1.84 16.85
N SER A 354 -1.75 1.44 17.19
CA SER A 354 -2.96 1.76 16.40
C SER A 354 -3.21 3.27 16.33
N LEU A 355 -3.06 3.96 17.46
CA LEU A 355 -3.23 5.41 17.55
C LEU A 355 -2.16 6.16 16.75
N SER A 356 -0.89 5.73 16.85
CA SER A 356 0.22 6.30 16.08
C SER A 356 0.04 6.08 14.58
N PHE A 357 -0.45 4.89 14.20
CA PHE A 357 -0.75 4.56 12.81
C PHE A 357 -1.92 5.37 12.27
N ALA A 358 -2.99 5.57 13.06
CA ALA A 358 -4.10 6.45 12.70
C ALA A 358 -3.64 7.89 12.49
N TRP A 359 -2.75 8.40 13.35
CA TRP A 359 -2.14 9.72 13.16
C TRP A 359 -1.33 9.82 11.87
N LEU A 360 -0.55 8.78 11.54
CA LEU A 360 0.23 8.72 10.31
C LEU A 360 -0.68 8.81 9.07
N LEU A 361 -1.81 8.10 9.06
CA LEU A 361 -2.78 8.19 7.96
C LEU A 361 -3.39 9.59 7.85
N LEU A 362 -3.73 10.21 8.98
CA LEU A 362 -4.22 11.59 9.02
C LEU A 362 -3.19 12.56 8.44
N LEU A 363 -1.92 12.41 8.82
CA LEU A 363 -0.81 13.23 8.31
C LEU A 363 -0.66 13.04 6.80
N VAL A 364 -0.57 11.80 6.34
CA VAL A 364 -0.43 11.47 4.91
C VAL A 364 -1.58 12.05 4.11
N ASN A 365 -2.82 11.87 4.55
CA ASN A 365 -3.99 12.43 3.89
C ASN A 365 -3.91 13.98 3.82
N THR A 366 -3.46 14.62 4.89
CA THR A 366 -3.26 16.08 4.91
C THR A 366 -2.20 16.53 3.90
N LEU A 367 -1.08 15.83 3.82
CA LEU A 367 0.00 16.14 2.87
C LEU A 367 -0.44 15.89 1.41
N ILE A 368 -1.20 14.82 1.16
CA ILE A 368 -1.80 14.54 -0.16
C ILE A 368 -2.78 15.67 -0.54
N ASN A 369 -3.61 16.13 0.40
CA ASN A 369 -4.52 17.25 0.15
C ASN A 369 -3.76 18.54 -0.21
N MET A 370 -2.63 18.82 0.44
CA MET A 370 -1.77 19.96 0.06
C MET A 370 -1.18 19.79 -1.36
N LEU A 371 -0.87 18.55 -1.77
CA LEU A 371 -0.36 18.26 -3.11
C LEU A 371 -1.40 18.41 -4.22
N TRP A 372 -2.66 18.03 -3.98
CA TRP A 372 -3.66 17.92 -5.06
C TRP A 372 -4.75 18.99 -5.01
N ASN A 373 -5.03 19.57 -3.84
CA ASN A 373 -6.15 20.49 -3.65
C ASN A 373 -5.73 21.97 -3.69
N THR A 374 -4.85 22.34 -4.63
CA THR A 374 -4.60 23.76 -4.93
C THR A 374 -5.77 24.31 -5.72
N LYS A 375 -6.72 24.96 -5.03
CA LYS A 375 -7.84 25.66 -5.67
C LYS A 375 -7.29 26.86 -6.45
N LYS A 376 -7.35 26.81 -7.78
CA LYS A 376 -7.20 28.00 -8.63
C LYS A 376 -8.60 28.50 -8.97
N ILE A 377 -8.91 29.73 -8.57
CA ILE A 377 -10.19 30.37 -8.86
C ILE A 377 -9.99 31.16 -10.16
N TYR A 378 -10.76 30.81 -11.19
CA TYR A 378 -10.78 31.54 -12.45
C TYR A 378 -12.05 32.41 -12.49
N LYS A 379 -11.92 33.65 -12.98
CA LYS A 379 -13.08 34.47 -13.33
C LYS A 379 -13.57 34.01 -14.71
N VAL A 380 -14.87 33.75 -14.83
CA VAL A 380 -15.49 33.33 -16.09
C VAL A 380 -16.13 34.57 -16.73
N SER A 381 -15.87 34.75 -18.02
CA SER A 381 -16.57 35.73 -18.87
C SER A 381 -17.11 35.02 -20.10
N LEU A 382 -18.39 35.23 -20.40
CA LEU A 382 -18.95 34.86 -21.69
C LEU A 382 -18.43 35.85 -22.73
N ASN A 383 -17.70 35.37 -23.73
CA ASN A 383 -17.57 36.14 -24.97
C ASN A 383 -18.94 36.06 -25.63
N SER A 384 -19.76 37.10 -25.44
CA SER A 384 -20.95 37.29 -26.25
C SER A 384 -20.51 37.31 -27.71
N ILE A 385 -21.04 36.37 -28.49
CA ILE A 385 -20.96 36.43 -29.94
C ILE A 385 -21.52 37.81 -30.31
N GLU A 386 -20.69 38.69 -30.86
CA GLU A 386 -21.18 39.89 -31.52
C GLU A 386 -22.10 39.42 -32.64
N GLU A 387 -23.41 39.39 -32.39
CA GLU A 387 -24.41 39.41 -33.44
C GLU A 387 -24.15 40.69 -34.23
N LYS A 388 -23.43 40.55 -35.34
CA LYS A 388 -23.48 41.54 -36.41
C LYS A 388 -24.94 41.66 -36.82
N SER A 389 -25.62 42.66 -36.31
CA SER A 389 -26.86 43.15 -36.90
C SER A 389 -26.49 43.72 -38.27
N GLU A 390 -26.57 42.89 -39.30
CA GLU A 390 -26.65 43.38 -40.67
C GLU A 390 -27.97 44.16 -40.79
N LYS A 391 -27.83 45.46 -41.07
CA LYS A 391 -28.92 46.36 -41.46
C LYS A 391 -29.19 46.23 -42.94
#